data_AF-A0A930BVE5-F1
#
_entry.id   AF-A0A930BVE5-F1
#
_cell.length_a   1.000
_cell.length_b   1.000
_cell.length_c   1.000
_cell.angle_alpha   90.00
_cell.angle_beta   90.00
_cell.angle_gamma   90.00
#
_symmetry.space_group_name_H-M   'P 1'
#
loop_
_entity.id
_entity.type
_entity.pdbx_description
1 polymer ?
#
loop_
_entity_poly.entity_id
_entity_poly.type
_entity_poly.pdbx_seq_one_letter_code
_entity_poly.pdbx_strand_id
1 'polypeptide(L)'
;TDRFLPDKAIDLIDEAAARIKMEIDSKPESMDKLDRRIIQLKIEREAVKKEKDEASQKRLGLIEDEIARLTKEYSDLEEIWKAEKSAVLGSAQIKEEIDHLKADIARLQREGKLEKVAELQYGKLPQLEAQLKKAEAAGEGSQQKNKLLRTQVGAEEIAEVVSRATGIPVSKMMQGERDKLLKMEERLHNRVVGQDEAVRLVADAIRRSRAGLSDPNRPYGSFLFLGPTGVGKTELCKALAEFMFDSEEHLIRIDMSEFMEKHSVARLIGAPPGYVGYEEGGYLTEAVRRKPYSVILLDEVEKAHPDVFNVLLQVLDDGRMTDGQGRTVDFKNTVIVMTSNLGSQMIQQMSGDDYGVIKVAVMAEVKTYFRPEFINRIDEVVVFHSLDEEHIAGIAKIQLGYLEKRLAQLEMGIVVEDSALSELAKAGFDPVFGARPLKRAIQQQIENPLAKAILEGRFAAKDTIRVACENGIMRFAKG
;
A
#
# COMPACT_ATOMS: atom_id res chain seq x y z
N THR A 1 -9.60 -2.52 -16.64
CA THR A 1 -9.47 -3.65 -17.58
C THR A 1 -8.90 -4.80 -16.79
N ASP A 2 -9.76 -5.72 -16.36
CA ASP A 2 -9.40 -6.74 -15.36
C ASP A 2 -8.62 -7.89 -16.00
N ARG A 3 -7.28 -7.78 -16.01
CA ARG A 3 -6.39 -8.91 -16.26
C ARG A 3 -6.22 -9.73 -14.97
N PHE A 4 -6.02 -11.04 -15.07
CA PHE A 4 -5.87 -11.95 -13.93
C PHE A 4 -4.53 -12.69 -14.01
N LEU A 5 -4.15 -13.39 -12.93
CA LEU A 5 -3.05 -14.35 -12.99
C LEU A 5 -3.48 -15.55 -13.86
N PRO A 6 -2.57 -16.18 -14.63
CA PRO A 6 -1.12 -15.92 -14.70
C PRO A 6 -0.72 -14.77 -15.63
N ASP A 7 -1.63 -14.27 -16.47
CA ASP A 7 -1.38 -13.29 -17.54
C ASP A 7 -0.64 -12.04 -17.02
N LYS A 8 -1.15 -11.44 -15.93
CA LYS A 8 -0.50 -10.27 -15.29
C LYS A 8 0.93 -10.53 -14.81
N ALA A 9 1.24 -11.75 -14.36
CA ALA A 9 2.59 -12.07 -13.89
C ALA A 9 3.55 -12.24 -15.07
N ILE A 10 3.08 -12.83 -16.17
CA ILE A 10 3.86 -12.97 -17.41
C ILE A 10 4.13 -11.58 -17.99
N ASP A 11 3.11 -10.73 -18.10
CA ASP A 11 3.26 -9.34 -18.56
C ASP A 11 4.31 -8.57 -17.77
N LEU A 12 4.31 -8.70 -16.43
CA LEU A 12 5.28 -8.04 -15.56
C LEU A 12 6.71 -8.53 -15.80
N ILE A 13 6.88 -9.85 -15.97
CA ILE A 13 8.18 -10.44 -16.29
C ILE A 13 8.65 -9.99 -17.67
N ASP A 14 7.76 -9.98 -18.65
CA ASP A 14 8.06 -9.58 -20.03
C ASP A 14 8.42 -8.10 -20.11
N GLU A 15 7.71 -7.22 -19.40
CA GLU A 15 8.01 -5.78 -19.35
C GLU A 15 9.35 -5.52 -18.66
N ALA A 16 9.63 -6.21 -17.54
CA ALA A 16 10.91 -6.12 -16.86
C ALA A 16 12.06 -6.65 -17.73
N ALA A 17 11.87 -7.79 -18.41
CA ALA A 17 12.86 -8.38 -19.30
C ALA A 17 13.13 -7.51 -20.54
N ALA A 18 12.08 -6.96 -21.15
CA ALA A 18 12.20 -6.04 -22.28
C ALA A 18 12.99 -4.79 -21.90
N ARG A 19 12.76 -4.26 -20.69
CA ARG A 19 13.51 -3.12 -20.17
C ARG A 19 14.99 -3.44 -19.96
N ILE A 20 15.31 -4.55 -19.30
CA ILE A 20 16.70 -4.99 -19.13
C ILE A 20 17.38 -5.14 -20.50
N LYS A 21 16.68 -5.73 -21.48
CA LYS A 21 17.21 -5.86 -22.84
C LYS A 21 17.55 -4.50 -23.46
N MET A 22 16.66 -3.51 -23.33
CA MET A 22 16.93 -2.14 -23.81
C MET A 22 18.14 -1.51 -23.09
N GLU A 23 18.30 -1.76 -21.79
CA GLU A 23 19.45 -1.28 -21.01
C GLU A 23 20.77 -1.94 -21.45
N ILE A 24 20.76 -3.24 -21.80
CA ILE A 24 21.93 -3.96 -22.33
C ILE A 24 22.37 -3.42 -23.70
N ASP A 25 21.40 -3.08 -24.56
CA ASP A 25 21.69 -2.54 -25.88
C ASP A 25 22.14 -1.07 -25.84
N SER A 26 21.75 -0.34 -24.81
CA SER A 26 22.04 1.09 -24.62
C SER A 26 23.36 1.36 -23.91
N LYS A 27 23.83 2.60 -24.03
CA LYS A 27 24.99 3.09 -23.27
C LYS A 27 24.60 3.29 -21.80
N PRO A 28 25.37 2.79 -20.81
CA PRO A 28 25.09 3.00 -19.39
C PRO A 28 25.02 4.49 -19.02
N GLU A 29 24.14 4.83 -18.08
CA GLU A 29 23.91 6.23 -17.66
C GLU A 29 25.18 6.90 -17.11
N SER A 30 26.02 6.14 -16.39
CA SER A 30 27.31 6.61 -15.88
C SER A 30 28.24 7.06 -17.01
N MET A 31 28.28 6.32 -18.11
CA MET A 31 29.08 6.65 -19.29
C MET A 31 28.46 7.81 -20.09
N ASP A 32 27.14 7.90 -20.21
CA ASP A 32 26.47 9.01 -20.89
C ASP A 32 26.71 10.35 -20.16
N LYS A 33 26.68 10.34 -18.82
CA LYS A 33 27.02 11.53 -18.00
C LYS A 33 28.46 11.99 -18.23
N LEU A 34 29.42 11.06 -18.22
CA LEU A 34 30.83 11.36 -18.48
C LEU A 34 31.02 11.92 -19.89
N ASP A 35 30.40 11.31 -20.89
CA ASP A 35 30.52 11.74 -22.29
C ASP A 35 29.97 13.15 -22.51
N ARG A 36 28.77 13.45 -21.99
CA ARG A 36 28.20 14.80 -22.02
C ARG A 36 29.10 15.82 -21.35
N ARG A 37 29.69 15.47 -20.20
CA ARG A 37 30.61 16.35 -19.47
C ARG A 37 31.90 16.60 -20.25
N ILE A 38 32.47 15.57 -20.87
CA ILE A 38 33.66 15.67 -21.72
C ILE A 38 33.37 16.58 -22.92
N ILE A 39 32.22 16.42 -23.58
CA ILE A 39 31.80 17.27 -24.70
C ILE A 39 31.68 18.74 -24.25
N GLN A 40 31.04 18.99 -23.11
CA GLN A 40 30.90 20.34 -22.55
C GLN A 40 32.27 20.98 -22.31
N LEU A 41 33.20 20.27 -21.66
CA LEU A 41 34.55 20.77 -21.39
C LEU A 41 35.36 20.97 -22.67
N LYS A 42 35.18 20.12 -23.70
CA LYS A 42 35.83 20.32 -25.02
C LYS A 42 35.35 21.60 -25.71
N ILE A 43 34.06 21.92 -25.62
CA ILE A 43 33.50 23.17 -26.15
C ILE A 43 34.07 24.37 -25.37
N GLU A 44 34.11 24.27 -24.03
CA GLU A 44 34.69 25.31 -23.17
C GLU A 44 36.17 25.54 -23.48
N ARG A 45 36.94 24.46 -23.68
CA ARG A 45 38.34 24.51 -24.11
C ARG A 45 38.51 25.30 -25.41
N GLU A 46 37.69 25.04 -26.43
CA GLU A 46 37.78 25.77 -27.72
C GLU A 46 37.41 27.26 -27.59
N ALA A 47 36.55 27.61 -26.62
CA ALA A 47 36.21 29.00 -26.33
C ALA A 47 37.39 29.72 -25.66
N VAL A 48 37.93 29.13 -24.58
CA VAL A 48 39.02 29.71 -23.76
C VAL A 48 40.35 29.77 -24.53
N LYS A 49 40.59 28.83 -25.46
CA LYS A 49 41.82 28.80 -26.29
C LYS A 49 42.01 30.05 -27.16
N LYS A 50 40.96 30.83 -27.43
CA LYS A 50 41.02 32.07 -28.21
C LYS A 50 41.46 33.28 -27.38
N GLU A 51 41.46 33.16 -26.06
CA GLU A 51 41.82 34.21 -25.12
C GLU A 51 43.33 34.15 -24.78
N LYS A 52 43.95 35.30 -24.48
CA LYS A 52 45.42 35.42 -24.33
C LYS A 52 45.88 35.88 -22.94
N ASP A 53 44.96 36.12 -22.01
CA ASP A 53 45.28 36.55 -20.65
C ASP A 53 45.76 35.38 -19.77
N GLU A 54 46.53 35.69 -18.72
CA GLU A 54 47.10 34.71 -17.78
C GLU A 54 46.04 33.87 -17.05
N ALA A 55 44.86 34.45 -16.79
CA ALA A 55 43.79 33.72 -16.10
C ALA A 55 43.17 32.66 -17.02
N SER A 56 42.95 32.99 -18.29
CA SER A 56 42.47 32.04 -19.31
C SER A 56 43.48 30.96 -19.65
N GLN A 57 44.80 31.24 -19.62
CA GLN A 57 45.82 30.19 -19.75
C GLN A 57 45.81 29.19 -18.57
N LYS A 58 45.67 29.66 -17.33
CA LYS A 58 45.53 28.78 -16.16
C LYS A 58 44.23 27.97 -16.20
N ARG A 59 43.13 28.59 -16.59
CA ARG A 59 41.82 27.91 -16.74
C ARG A 59 41.88 26.85 -17.84
N LEU A 60 42.54 27.12 -18.96
CA LEU A 60 42.74 26.16 -20.04
C LEU A 60 43.46 24.90 -19.54
N GLY A 61 44.54 25.06 -18.76
CA GLY A 61 45.27 23.93 -18.18
C GLY A 61 44.38 23.05 -17.27
N LEU A 62 43.58 23.67 -16.40
CA LEU A 62 42.64 22.94 -15.53
C LEU A 62 41.57 22.17 -16.33
N ILE A 63 41.05 22.79 -17.40
CA ILE A 63 40.07 22.14 -18.29
C ILE A 63 40.72 20.96 -19.02
N GLU A 64 41.95 21.11 -19.51
CA GLU A 64 42.69 20.02 -20.19
C GLU A 64 42.98 18.85 -19.25
N ASP A 65 43.39 19.12 -18.01
CA ASP A 65 43.61 18.10 -16.98
C ASP A 65 42.30 17.36 -16.64
N GLU A 66 41.19 18.09 -16.52
CA GLU A 66 39.88 17.51 -16.22
C GLU A 66 39.34 16.68 -17.38
N ILE A 67 39.52 17.13 -18.63
CA ILE A 67 39.21 16.33 -19.83
C ILE A 67 40.03 15.05 -19.84
N ALA A 68 41.33 15.11 -19.56
CA ALA A 68 42.21 13.95 -19.55
C ALA A 68 41.77 12.93 -18.48
N ARG A 69 41.44 13.40 -17.28
CA ARG A 69 40.92 12.56 -16.19
C ARG A 69 39.60 11.87 -16.57
N LEU A 70 38.61 12.64 -17.05
CA LEU A 70 37.29 12.09 -17.40
C LEU A 70 37.36 11.17 -18.62
N THR A 71 38.23 11.46 -19.58
CA THR A 71 38.44 10.59 -20.76
C THR A 71 39.04 9.26 -20.35
N LYS A 72 39.98 9.25 -19.39
CA LYS A 72 40.54 8.01 -18.83
C LYS A 72 39.47 7.20 -18.09
N GLU A 73 38.68 7.86 -17.24
CA GLU A 73 37.58 7.19 -16.54
C GLU A 73 36.54 6.61 -17.52
N TYR A 74 36.24 7.34 -18.60
CA TYR A 74 35.38 6.86 -19.66
C TYR A 74 35.96 5.64 -20.39
N SER A 75 37.25 5.65 -20.74
CA SER A 75 37.89 4.51 -21.41
C SER A 75 37.92 3.26 -20.52
N ASP A 76 38.17 3.43 -19.22
CA ASP A 76 38.17 2.33 -18.26
C ASP A 76 36.77 1.70 -18.18
N LEU A 77 35.70 2.50 -18.17
CA LEU A 77 34.33 2.00 -18.19
C LEU A 77 33.93 1.40 -19.55
N GLU A 78 34.44 1.93 -20.65
CA GLU A 78 34.17 1.40 -22.00
C GLU A 78 34.75 -0.01 -22.18
N GLU A 79 35.95 -0.27 -21.64
CA GLU A 79 36.56 -1.60 -21.67
C GLU A 79 35.72 -2.60 -20.87
N ILE A 80 35.27 -2.22 -19.66
CA ILE A 80 34.38 -3.03 -18.83
C ILE A 80 33.06 -3.30 -19.57
N TRP A 81 32.43 -2.27 -20.14
CA TRP A 81 31.16 -2.41 -20.85
C TRP A 81 31.26 -3.33 -22.06
N LYS A 82 32.33 -3.23 -22.86
CA LYS A 82 32.57 -4.13 -24.00
C LYS A 82 32.77 -5.58 -23.55
N ALA A 83 33.52 -5.80 -22.48
CA ALA A 83 33.73 -7.12 -21.91
C ALA A 83 32.41 -7.74 -21.41
N GLU A 84 31.64 -6.99 -20.60
CA GLU A 84 30.34 -7.43 -20.10
C GLU A 84 29.36 -7.71 -21.25
N LYS A 85 29.27 -6.81 -22.25
CA LYS A 85 28.37 -6.98 -23.40
C LYS A 85 28.71 -8.21 -24.24
N SER A 86 30.01 -8.46 -24.48
CA SER A 86 30.45 -9.65 -25.22
C SER A 86 30.10 -10.94 -24.49
N ALA A 87 30.23 -10.98 -23.17
CA ALA A 87 29.88 -12.15 -22.35
C ALA A 87 28.37 -12.45 -22.41
N VAL A 88 27.54 -11.41 -22.40
CA VAL A 88 26.07 -11.54 -22.50
C VAL A 88 25.66 -12.05 -23.88
N LEU A 89 26.19 -11.47 -24.96
CA LEU A 89 25.86 -11.89 -26.33
C LEU A 89 26.29 -13.33 -26.63
N GLY A 90 27.46 -13.75 -26.13
CA GLY A 90 27.93 -15.13 -26.29
C GLY A 90 27.01 -16.14 -25.59
N SER A 91 26.57 -15.84 -24.36
CA SER A 91 25.62 -16.68 -23.64
C SER A 91 24.24 -16.73 -24.33
N ALA A 92 23.80 -15.63 -24.95
CA ALA A 92 22.53 -15.57 -25.67
C ALA A 92 22.52 -16.45 -26.92
N GLN A 93 23.60 -16.43 -27.72
CA GLN A 93 23.72 -17.31 -28.90
C GLN A 93 23.69 -18.79 -28.53
N ILE A 94 24.40 -19.18 -27.47
CA ILE A 94 24.39 -20.58 -27.00
C ILE A 94 22.98 -21.01 -26.56
N LYS A 95 22.22 -20.13 -25.89
CA LYS A 95 20.81 -20.40 -25.52
C LYS A 95 19.92 -20.58 -26.74
N GLU A 96 20.06 -19.72 -27.75
CA GLU A 96 19.30 -19.80 -29.00
C GLU A 96 19.60 -21.12 -29.76
N GLU A 97 20.87 -21.53 -29.80
CA GLU A 97 21.27 -22.82 -30.38
C GLU A 97 20.67 -24.02 -29.62
N ILE A 98 20.64 -23.97 -28.29
CA ILE A 98 20.01 -25.01 -27.45
C ILE A 98 18.51 -25.10 -27.74
N ASP A 99 17.81 -23.96 -27.84
CA ASP A 99 16.37 -23.94 -28.09
C ASP A 99 16.03 -24.44 -29.50
N HIS A 100 16.81 -24.05 -30.51
CA HIS A 100 16.71 -24.61 -31.86
C HIS A 100 16.93 -26.13 -31.85
N LEU A 101 17.95 -26.61 -31.13
CA LEU A 101 18.27 -28.03 -31.04
C LEU A 101 17.15 -28.81 -30.34
N LYS A 102 16.55 -28.26 -29.27
CA LYS A 102 15.39 -28.85 -28.59
C LYS A 102 14.16 -28.93 -29.48
N ALA A 103 13.89 -27.86 -30.24
CA ALA A 103 12.80 -27.86 -31.22
C ALA A 103 13.01 -28.90 -32.33
N ASP A 104 14.25 -29.04 -32.81
CA ASP A 104 14.65 -30.04 -33.79
C ASP A 104 14.50 -31.47 -33.26
N ILE A 105 14.91 -31.73 -32.01
CA ILE A 105 14.71 -33.01 -31.33
C ILE A 105 13.21 -33.36 -31.28
N ALA A 106 12.36 -32.42 -30.84
CA ALA A 106 10.91 -32.62 -30.77
C ALA A 106 10.28 -32.85 -32.15
N ARG A 107 10.79 -32.20 -33.21
CA ARG A 107 10.37 -32.46 -34.60
C ARG A 107 10.78 -33.86 -35.05
N LEU A 108 12.05 -34.22 -34.91
CA LEU A 108 12.59 -35.51 -35.34
C LEU A 108 11.98 -36.70 -34.60
N GLN A 109 11.61 -36.51 -33.33
CA GLN A 109 10.90 -37.49 -32.52
C GLN A 109 9.49 -37.75 -33.09
N ARG A 110 8.76 -36.70 -33.49
CA ARG A 110 7.46 -36.84 -34.17
C ARG A 110 7.56 -37.50 -35.54
N GLU A 111 8.67 -37.28 -36.25
CA GLU A 111 8.96 -37.89 -37.55
C GLU A 111 9.50 -39.34 -37.44
N GLY A 112 9.69 -39.88 -36.23
CA GLY A 112 10.16 -41.25 -36.01
C GLY A 112 11.66 -41.47 -36.31
N LYS A 113 12.46 -40.41 -36.46
CA LYS A 113 13.90 -40.48 -36.77
C LYS A 113 14.74 -40.66 -35.50
N LEU A 114 14.57 -41.81 -34.84
CA LEU A 114 15.13 -42.10 -33.51
C LEU A 114 16.67 -42.05 -33.44
N GLU A 115 17.39 -42.44 -34.50
CA GLU A 115 18.86 -42.37 -34.54
C GLU A 115 19.37 -40.92 -34.42
N LYS A 116 18.75 -39.99 -35.16
CA LYS A 116 19.11 -38.57 -35.12
C LYS A 116 18.71 -37.92 -33.80
N VAL A 117 17.59 -38.35 -33.21
CA VAL A 117 17.19 -37.91 -31.86
C VAL A 117 18.26 -38.29 -30.85
N ALA A 118 18.77 -39.54 -30.88
CA ALA A 118 19.82 -39.99 -29.97
C ALA A 118 21.13 -39.19 -30.16
N GLU A 119 21.54 -38.92 -31.40
CA GLU A 119 22.74 -38.11 -31.70
C GLU A 119 22.64 -36.69 -31.11
N LEU A 120 21.49 -36.02 -31.29
CA LEU A 120 21.31 -34.65 -30.80
C LEU A 120 21.11 -34.62 -29.29
N GLN A 121 20.33 -35.55 -28.73
CA GLN A 121 19.96 -35.57 -27.31
C GLN A 121 21.11 -36.00 -26.39
N TYR A 122 21.97 -36.94 -26.83
CA TYR A 122 23.09 -37.44 -26.03
C TYR A 122 24.47 -36.94 -26.50
N GLY A 123 24.55 -36.33 -27.68
CA GLY A 123 25.78 -35.76 -28.22
C GLY A 123 25.83 -34.24 -28.11
N LYS A 124 25.13 -33.54 -29.01
CA LYS A 124 25.24 -32.07 -29.15
C LYS A 124 24.61 -31.30 -28.00
N LEU A 125 23.45 -31.71 -27.51
CA LEU A 125 22.72 -30.98 -26.47
C LEU A 125 23.53 -30.89 -25.16
N PRO A 126 24.10 -31.98 -24.61
CA PRO A 126 24.94 -31.90 -23.41
C PRO A 126 26.22 -31.06 -23.61
N GLN A 127 26.77 -31.01 -24.82
CA GLN A 127 27.94 -30.18 -25.13
C GLN A 127 27.61 -28.69 -25.05
N LEU A 128 26.50 -28.27 -25.66
CA LEU A 128 26.03 -26.89 -25.60
C LEU A 128 25.60 -26.50 -24.18
N GLU A 129 24.92 -27.38 -23.45
CA GLU A 129 24.56 -27.15 -22.04
C GLU A 129 25.80 -27.00 -21.16
N ALA A 130 26.86 -27.78 -21.40
CA ALA A 130 28.13 -27.64 -20.69
C ALA A 130 28.88 -26.35 -21.04
N GLN A 131 28.81 -25.90 -22.30
CA GLN A 131 29.36 -24.62 -22.73
C GLN A 131 28.61 -23.44 -22.10
N LEU A 132 27.27 -23.50 -22.08
CA LEU A 132 26.43 -22.49 -21.44
C LEU A 132 26.76 -22.38 -19.95
N LYS A 133 26.83 -23.52 -19.25
CA LYS A 133 27.15 -23.55 -17.82
C LYS A 133 28.55 -22.97 -17.52
N LYS A 134 29.53 -23.18 -18.41
CA LYS A 134 30.86 -22.55 -18.28
C LYS A 134 30.81 -21.05 -18.52
N ALA A 135 30.03 -20.58 -19.49
CA ALA A 135 29.86 -19.15 -19.78
C ALA A 135 29.14 -18.42 -18.63
N GLU A 136 28.09 -19.03 -18.06
CA GLU A 136 27.36 -18.50 -16.90
C GLU A 136 28.24 -18.52 -15.62
N ALA A 137 29.00 -19.60 -15.39
CA ALA A 137 29.92 -19.68 -14.24
C ALA A 137 31.11 -18.71 -14.34
N ALA A 138 31.54 -18.32 -15.54
CA ALA A 138 32.54 -17.27 -15.73
C ALA A 138 32.01 -15.88 -15.31
N GLY A 139 30.68 -15.67 -15.39
CA GLY A 139 30.00 -14.46 -14.90
C GLY A 139 29.69 -14.50 -13.40
N GLU A 140 29.38 -15.67 -12.83
CA GLU A 140 29.05 -15.83 -11.40
C GLU A 140 30.27 -16.08 -10.49
N GLY A 141 31.36 -16.64 -11.04
CA GLY A 141 32.55 -17.07 -10.29
C GLY A 141 33.58 -15.97 -9.99
N SER A 142 33.41 -14.78 -10.55
CA SER A 142 34.14 -13.60 -10.11
C SER A 142 33.33 -12.92 -9.01
N GLN A 143 33.94 -12.55 -7.89
CA GLN A 143 33.29 -11.78 -6.80
C GLN A 143 32.77 -10.40 -7.24
N GLN A 144 32.80 -10.08 -8.53
CA GLN A 144 32.25 -8.86 -9.11
C GLN A 144 31.00 -9.20 -9.91
N LYS A 145 29.83 -8.90 -9.31
CA LYS A 145 28.60 -8.67 -10.09
C LYS A 145 28.94 -7.72 -11.24
N ASN A 146 28.37 -7.96 -12.43
CA ASN A 146 28.46 -7.02 -13.56
C ASN A 146 28.27 -5.58 -13.05
N LYS A 147 29.25 -4.73 -13.31
CA LYS A 147 29.35 -3.39 -12.75
C LYS A 147 28.50 -2.39 -13.55
N LEU A 148 28.29 -2.66 -14.84
CA LEU A 148 27.59 -1.74 -15.75
C LEU A 148 26.30 -2.32 -16.32
N LEU A 149 26.21 -3.63 -16.54
CA LEU A 149 25.05 -4.29 -17.14
C LEU A 149 24.26 -5.13 -16.15
N ARG A 150 22.96 -4.86 -16.02
CA ARG A 150 22.01 -5.77 -15.37
C ARG A 150 21.60 -6.85 -16.37
N THR A 151 21.62 -8.11 -15.95
CA THR A 151 21.30 -9.26 -16.83
C THR A 151 20.24 -10.19 -16.24
N GLN A 152 19.80 -9.92 -15.02
CA GLN A 152 18.83 -10.72 -14.28
C GLN A 152 17.62 -9.87 -13.93
N VAL A 153 16.42 -10.40 -14.18
CA VAL A 153 15.18 -9.83 -13.67
C VAL A 153 15.01 -10.30 -12.23
N GLY A 154 15.31 -9.41 -11.28
CA GLY A 154 15.13 -9.65 -9.85
C GLY A 154 13.84 -9.03 -9.31
N ALA A 155 13.68 -9.08 -7.98
CA ALA A 155 12.56 -8.45 -7.30
C ALA A 155 12.52 -6.92 -7.49
N GLU A 156 13.70 -6.28 -7.59
CA GLU A 156 13.81 -4.83 -7.80
C GLU A 156 13.27 -4.42 -9.18
N GLU A 157 13.63 -5.14 -10.25
CA GLU A 157 13.17 -4.83 -11.59
C GLU A 157 11.65 -5.02 -11.75
N ILE A 158 11.11 -6.08 -11.14
CA ILE A 158 9.65 -6.28 -11.09
C ILE A 158 9.00 -5.15 -10.29
N ALA A 159 9.55 -4.78 -9.13
CA ALA A 159 9.01 -3.71 -8.30
C ALA A 159 9.01 -2.35 -9.01
N GLU A 160 10.03 -2.04 -9.82
CA GLU A 160 10.08 -0.81 -10.62
C GLU A 160 8.95 -0.76 -11.66
N VAL A 161 8.66 -1.88 -12.34
CA VAL A 161 7.54 -1.97 -13.29
C VAL A 161 6.21 -1.82 -12.58
N VAL A 162 5.99 -2.54 -11.48
CA VAL A 162 4.75 -2.44 -10.67
C VAL A 162 4.58 -1.03 -10.11
N SER A 163 5.66 -0.41 -9.64
CA SER A 163 5.67 0.96 -9.11
C SER A 163 5.18 1.96 -10.15
N ARG A 164 5.66 1.85 -11.39
CA ARG A 164 5.23 2.71 -12.50
C ARG A 164 3.77 2.50 -12.86
N ALA A 165 3.29 1.25 -12.84
CA ALA A 165 1.92 0.91 -13.15
C ALA A 165 0.92 1.37 -12.06
N THR A 166 1.34 1.33 -10.79
CA THR A 166 0.47 1.58 -9.63
C THR A 166 0.64 2.96 -9.00
N GLY A 167 1.74 3.67 -9.31
CA GLY A 167 2.12 4.91 -8.63
C GLY A 167 2.65 4.71 -7.21
N ILE A 168 2.75 3.47 -6.71
CA ILE A 168 3.26 3.17 -5.37
C ILE A 168 4.79 3.15 -5.42
N PRO A 169 5.51 3.93 -4.58
CA PRO A 169 6.98 3.96 -4.60
C PRO A 169 7.62 2.59 -4.32
N VAL A 170 8.68 2.22 -5.06
CA VAL A 170 9.45 0.98 -4.84
C VAL A 170 9.90 0.84 -3.38
N SER A 171 10.29 1.94 -2.74
CA SER A 171 10.69 1.94 -1.32
C SER A 171 9.59 1.47 -0.37
N LYS A 172 8.31 1.66 -0.72
CA LYS A 172 7.17 1.14 0.05
C LYS A 172 6.92 -0.34 -0.21
N MET A 173 7.19 -0.84 -1.43
CA MET A 173 7.09 -2.26 -1.77
C MET A 173 8.24 -3.08 -1.19
N MET A 174 9.44 -2.50 -1.14
CA MET A 174 10.67 -3.13 -0.67
C MET A 174 10.87 -3.04 0.85
N GLN A 175 10.10 -2.20 1.56
CA GLN A 175 10.04 -2.27 3.01
C GLN A 175 9.57 -3.67 3.41
N GLY A 176 10.41 -4.40 4.15
CA GLY A 176 10.06 -5.74 4.61
C GLY A 176 8.72 -5.69 5.35
N GLU A 177 7.76 -6.48 4.87
CA GLU A 177 6.43 -6.63 5.47
C GLU A 177 6.52 -6.83 6.99
N ARG A 178 7.57 -7.53 7.45
CA ARG A 178 7.90 -7.74 8.85
C ARG A 178 8.09 -6.44 9.64
N ASP A 179 8.95 -5.52 9.19
CA ASP A 179 9.22 -4.28 9.93
C ASP A 179 7.98 -3.37 9.93
N LYS A 180 7.22 -3.39 8.83
CA LYS A 180 5.92 -2.71 8.74
C LYS A 180 4.98 -3.22 9.83
N LEU A 181 4.80 -4.54 9.93
CA LEU A 181 3.93 -5.18 10.94
C LEU A 181 4.40 -4.99 12.39
N LEU A 182 5.72 -4.92 12.64
CA LEU A 182 6.26 -4.68 13.98
C LEU A 182 5.99 -3.26 14.50
N LYS A 183 5.73 -2.30 13.60
CA LYS A 183 5.40 -0.91 13.94
C LYS A 183 3.93 -0.58 13.69
N MET A 184 3.05 -1.58 13.66
CA MET A 184 1.65 -1.40 13.29
C MET A 184 0.94 -0.43 14.24
N GLU A 185 1.12 -0.58 15.55
CA GLU A 185 0.48 0.25 16.56
C GLU A 185 0.89 1.72 16.41
N GLU A 186 2.19 1.99 16.30
CA GLU A 186 2.73 3.34 16.04
C GLU A 186 2.13 3.95 14.76
N ARG A 187 2.01 3.14 13.70
CA ARG A 187 1.47 3.60 12.41
C ARG A 187 -0.02 3.92 12.50
N LEU A 188 -0.80 3.08 13.16
CA LEU A 188 -2.23 3.29 13.37
C LEU A 188 -2.51 4.51 14.27
N HIS A 189 -1.69 4.74 15.30
CA HIS A 189 -1.81 5.89 16.19
C HIS A 189 -1.53 7.25 15.54
N ASN A 190 -0.94 7.29 14.35
CA ASN A 190 -0.86 8.54 13.57
C ASN A 190 -2.25 9.06 13.15
N ARG A 191 -3.28 8.20 13.17
CA ARG A 191 -4.66 8.54 12.81
C ARG A 191 -5.65 8.28 13.93
N VAL A 192 -5.46 7.17 14.66
CA VAL A 192 -6.35 6.74 15.73
C VAL A 192 -5.82 7.28 17.06
N VAL A 193 -6.60 8.18 17.68
CA VAL A 193 -6.24 8.81 18.94
C VAL A 193 -6.87 8.03 20.09
N GLY A 194 -6.05 7.65 21.07
CA GLY A 194 -6.44 6.74 22.15
C GLY A 194 -6.76 5.35 21.61
N GLN A 195 -7.68 4.66 22.27
CA GLN A 195 -8.12 3.30 21.91
C GLN A 195 -6.94 2.31 21.87
N ASP A 196 -5.96 2.49 22.76
CA ASP A 196 -4.69 1.75 22.75
C ASP A 196 -4.93 0.24 22.80
N GLU A 197 -5.88 -0.18 23.62
CA GLU A 197 -6.25 -1.59 23.75
C GLU A 197 -6.89 -2.15 22.48
N ALA A 198 -7.70 -1.35 21.77
CA ALA A 198 -8.30 -1.76 20.51
C ALA A 198 -7.24 -1.90 19.42
N VAL A 199 -6.31 -0.95 19.33
CA VAL A 199 -5.19 -0.98 18.39
C VAL A 199 -4.30 -2.20 18.66
N ARG A 200 -3.98 -2.46 19.93
CA ARG A 200 -3.16 -3.61 20.36
C ARG A 200 -3.78 -4.95 19.98
N LEU A 201 -5.05 -5.17 20.34
CA LEU A 201 -5.75 -6.43 20.07
C LEU A 201 -5.84 -6.72 18.56
N VAL A 202 -6.13 -5.68 17.76
CA VAL A 202 -6.16 -5.80 16.29
C VAL A 202 -4.78 -6.11 15.73
N ALA A 203 -3.74 -5.40 16.19
CA ALA A 203 -2.38 -5.62 15.73
C ALA A 203 -1.87 -7.02 16.06
N ASP A 204 -2.15 -7.52 17.27
CA ASP A 204 -1.79 -8.88 17.69
C ASP A 204 -2.47 -9.96 16.84
N ALA A 205 -3.76 -9.82 16.55
CA ALA A 205 -4.49 -10.76 15.68
C ALA A 205 -3.92 -10.77 14.25
N ILE A 206 -3.68 -9.60 13.65
CA ILE A 206 -3.12 -9.52 12.29
C ILE A 206 -1.69 -10.06 12.25
N ARG A 207 -0.85 -9.75 13.25
CA ARG A 207 0.51 -10.30 13.36
C ARG A 207 0.50 -11.82 13.48
N ARG A 208 -0.40 -12.41 14.28
CA ARG A 208 -0.56 -13.87 14.38
C ARG A 208 -0.88 -14.49 13.02
N SER A 209 -1.80 -13.88 12.27
CA SER A 209 -2.17 -14.37 10.94
C SER A 209 -1.01 -14.28 9.94
N ARG A 210 -0.34 -13.12 9.87
CA ARG A 210 0.80 -12.91 8.97
C ARG A 210 2.04 -13.72 9.33
N ALA A 211 2.20 -14.09 10.60
CA ALA A 211 3.25 -15.01 11.04
C ALA A 211 2.95 -16.49 10.71
N GLY A 212 1.78 -16.79 10.11
CA GLY A 212 1.36 -18.16 9.81
C GLY A 212 0.98 -18.98 11.04
N LEU A 213 0.66 -18.32 12.17
CA LEU A 213 0.23 -18.97 13.40
C LEU A 213 -1.28 -19.19 13.46
N SER A 214 -2.04 -18.51 12.61
CA SER A 214 -3.49 -18.69 12.44
C SER A 214 -3.80 -19.68 11.31
N ASP A 215 -5.04 -20.18 11.27
CA ASP A 215 -5.50 -21.05 10.18
C ASP A 215 -5.42 -20.32 8.81
N PRO A 216 -4.70 -20.86 7.81
CA PRO A 216 -4.55 -20.25 6.49
C PRO A 216 -5.83 -20.26 5.65
N ASN A 217 -6.91 -20.89 6.13
CA ASN A 217 -8.22 -20.81 5.51
C ASN A 217 -9.07 -19.67 6.04
N ARG A 218 -8.68 -18.97 7.10
CA ARG A 218 -9.44 -17.85 7.67
C ARG A 218 -8.94 -16.50 7.12
N PRO A 219 -9.76 -15.44 7.21
CA PRO A 219 -9.33 -14.07 6.95
C PRO A 219 -8.12 -13.66 7.81
N TYR A 220 -7.44 -12.56 7.46
CA TYR A 220 -6.31 -12.05 8.26
C TYR A 220 -6.69 -11.70 9.69
N GLY A 221 -7.95 -11.36 9.91
CA GLY A 221 -8.53 -11.18 11.24
C GLY A 221 -10.01 -10.89 11.14
N SER A 222 -10.73 -11.28 12.18
CA SER A 222 -12.16 -11.01 12.36
C SER A 222 -12.42 -10.36 13.71
N PHE A 223 -13.11 -9.22 13.68
CA PHE A 223 -13.24 -8.35 14.85
C PHE A 223 -14.68 -7.90 15.07
N LEU A 224 -15.14 -7.91 16.33
CA LEU A 224 -16.38 -7.27 16.74
C LEU A 224 -16.05 -6.04 17.59
N PHE A 225 -16.23 -4.86 17.02
CA PHE A 225 -15.99 -3.56 17.63
C PHE A 225 -17.24 -3.07 18.36
N LEU A 226 -17.15 -2.98 19.68
CA LEU A 226 -18.23 -2.56 20.57
C LEU A 226 -17.91 -1.19 21.14
N GLY A 227 -18.89 -0.30 21.25
CA GLY A 227 -18.70 0.98 21.92
C GLY A 227 -19.58 2.09 21.39
N PRO A 228 -19.49 3.29 21.97
CA PRO A 228 -20.30 4.43 21.57
C PRO A 228 -20.04 4.88 20.12
N THR A 229 -20.93 5.71 19.58
CA THR A 229 -20.71 6.27 18.24
C THR A 229 -19.63 7.36 18.28
N GLY A 230 -18.85 7.49 17.21
CA GLY A 230 -17.89 8.59 17.06
C GLY A 230 -16.61 8.49 17.91
N VAL A 231 -16.31 7.33 18.49
CA VAL A 231 -15.09 7.10 19.30
C VAL A 231 -13.88 6.57 18.53
N GLY A 232 -14.04 6.27 17.23
CA GLY A 232 -12.92 5.83 16.37
C GLY A 232 -13.05 4.45 15.71
N LYS A 233 -14.15 3.71 15.93
CA LYS A 233 -14.41 2.39 15.31
C LYS A 233 -14.16 2.36 13.79
N THR A 234 -14.81 3.26 13.05
CA THR A 234 -14.64 3.38 11.60
C THR A 234 -13.28 3.97 11.21
N GLU A 235 -12.70 4.83 12.04
CA GLU A 235 -11.40 5.45 11.75
C GLU A 235 -10.28 4.41 11.84
N LEU A 236 -10.35 3.48 12.80
CA LEU A 236 -9.44 2.34 12.87
C LEU A 236 -9.54 1.46 11.62
N CYS A 237 -10.75 1.24 11.08
CA CYS A 237 -10.91 0.48 9.83
C CYS A 237 -10.23 1.16 8.63
N LYS A 238 -10.35 2.48 8.52
CA LYS A 238 -9.68 3.27 7.47
C LYS A 238 -8.17 3.25 7.63
N ALA A 239 -7.67 3.45 8.86
CA ALA A 239 -6.26 3.37 9.17
C ALA A 239 -5.69 1.98 8.87
N LEU A 240 -6.45 0.91 9.15
CA LEU A 240 -6.08 -0.46 8.77
C LEU A 240 -6.06 -0.66 7.26
N ALA A 241 -7.03 -0.13 6.52
CA ALA A 241 -7.05 -0.24 5.06
C ALA A 241 -5.85 0.46 4.42
N GLU A 242 -5.55 1.68 4.86
CA GLU A 242 -4.36 2.40 4.43
C GLU A 242 -3.07 1.68 4.86
N PHE A 243 -3.01 1.16 6.08
CA PHE A 243 -1.82 0.49 6.58
C PHE A 243 -1.57 -0.83 5.85
N MET A 244 -2.57 -1.70 5.73
CA MET A 244 -2.40 -3.05 5.17
C MET A 244 -2.40 -3.07 3.65
N PHE A 245 -3.18 -2.20 3.01
CA PHE A 245 -3.46 -2.24 1.58
C PHE A 245 -3.13 -0.90 0.88
N ASP A 246 -2.35 -0.05 1.55
CA ASP A 246 -1.76 1.20 1.05
C ASP A 246 -2.77 2.29 0.61
N SER A 247 -4.08 2.07 0.77
CA SER A 247 -5.13 3.05 0.48
C SER A 247 -6.44 2.79 1.24
N GLU A 248 -7.11 3.87 1.67
CA GLU A 248 -8.46 3.81 2.26
C GLU A 248 -9.52 3.27 1.29
N GLU A 249 -9.28 3.33 -0.02
CA GLU A 249 -10.22 2.81 -1.03
C GLU A 249 -10.39 1.28 -0.93
N HIS A 250 -9.49 0.60 -0.23
CA HIS A 250 -9.60 -0.82 0.10
C HIS A 250 -10.52 -1.09 1.31
N LEU A 251 -11.25 -0.08 1.80
CA LEU A 251 -12.35 -0.25 2.74
C LEU A 251 -13.66 -0.51 1.99
N ILE A 252 -14.21 -1.71 2.14
CA ILE A 252 -15.56 -2.08 1.69
C ILE A 252 -16.48 -1.87 2.89
N ARG A 253 -17.33 -0.84 2.85
CA ARG A 253 -18.28 -0.54 3.92
C ARG A 253 -19.68 -0.99 3.52
N ILE A 254 -20.35 -1.70 4.41
CA ILE A 254 -21.72 -2.17 4.24
C ILE A 254 -22.52 -1.80 5.49
N ASP A 255 -23.60 -1.06 5.31
CA ASP A 255 -24.54 -0.73 6.39
C ASP A 255 -25.54 -1.87 6.58
N MET A 256 -25.51 -2.54 7.73
CA MET A 256 -26.39 -3.68 8.01
C MET A 256 -27.84 -3.27 8.24
N SER A 257 -28.13 -1.99 8.44
CA SER A 257 -29.51 -1.47 8.46
C SER A 257 -30.20 -1.60 7.09
N GLU A 258 -29.45 -1.73 5.98
CA GLU A 258 -30.03 -2.04 4.66
C GLU A 258 -30.39 -3.53 4.49
N PHE A 259 -29.95 -4.37 5.44
CA PHE A 259 -30.05 -5.83 5.39
C PHE A 259 -30.93 -6.44 6.50
N MET A 260 -31.95 -5.68 6.95
CA MET A 260 -32.86 -6.07 8.03
C MET A 260 -33.89 -7.14 7.62
N GLU A 261 -34.19 -7.26 6.33
CA GLU A 261 -35.27 -8.11 5.81
C GLU A 261 -34.73 -9.33 5.08
N LYS A 262 -35.43 -10.47 5.13
CA LYS A 262 -34.93 -11.73 4.54
C LYS A 262 -34.52 -11.62 3.06
N HIS A 263 -35.28 -10.88 2.25
CA HIS A 263 -34.98 -10.74 0.82
C HIS A 263 -33.76 -9.83 0.55
N SER A 264 -33.43 -8.94 1.48
CA SER A 264 -32.26 -8.08 1.36
C SER A 264 -30.95 -8.86 1.48
N VAL A 265 -30.93 -9.97 2.23
CA VAL A 265 -29.78 -10.88 2.37
C VAL A 265 -29.31 -11.43 1.02
N ALA A 266 -30.25 -11.75 0.12
CA ALA A 266 -29.93 -12.22 -1.22
C ALA A 266 -29.16 -11.16 -2.03
N ARG A 267 -29.38 -9.87 -1.79
CA ARG A 267 -28.63 -8.78 -2.46
C ARG A 267 -27.18 -8.69 -1.97
N LEU A 268 -26.89 -9.12 -0.73
CA LEU A 268 -25.53 -9.09 -0.18
C LEU A 268 -24.62 -10.09 -0.90
N ILE A 269 -25.16 -11.27 -1.23
CA ILE A 269 -24.40 -12.44 -1.72
C ILE A 269 -24.60 -12.69 -3.22
N GLY A 270 -25.78 -12.31 -3.72
CA GLY A 270 -26.24 -12.57 -5.08
C GLY A 270 -27.48 -13.47 -5.04
N ALA A 271 -28.50 -13.11 -5.83
CA ALA A 271 -29.72 -13.89 -5.90
C ALA A 271 -29.49 -15.20 -6.69
N PRO A 272 -30.12 -16.31 -6.30
CA PRO A 272 -30.05 -17.57 -7.06
C PRO A 272 -30.84 -17.48 -8.38
N PRO A 273 -30.62 -18.41 -9.34
CA PRO A 273 -31.36 -18.44 -10.60
C PRO A 273 -32.88 -18.44 -10.38
N GLY A 274 -33.59 -17.53 -11.06
CA GLY A 274 -35.05 -17.39 -10.97
C GLY A 274 -35.57 -16.35 -9.99
N TYR A 275 -34.68 -15.63 -9.28
CA TYR A 275 -35.05 -14.50 -8.42
C TYR A 275 -34.72 -13.14 -9.08
N VAL A 276 -35.47 -12.10 -8.70
CA VAL A 276 -35.20 -10.71 -9.14
C VAL A 276 -33.81 -10.30 -8.65
N GLY A 277 -32.98 -9.75 -9.54
CA GLY A 277 -31.59 -9.41 -9.24
C GLY A 277 -30.57 -10.54 -9.51
N TYR A 278 -30.96 -11.64 -10.16
CA TYR A 278 -30.03 -12.72 -10.54
C TYR A 278 -28.83 -12.25 -11.38
N GLU A 279 -29.03 -11.27 -12.27
CA GLU A 279 -27.95 -10.69 -13.09
C GLU A 279 -27.09 -9.68 -12.32
N GLU A 280 -27.61 -9.15 -11.22
CA GLU A 280 -26.92 -8.24 -10.31
C GLU A 280 -26.20 -9.10 -9.25
N GLY A 281 -24.93 -9.43 -9.48
CA GLY A 281 -24.12 -10.17 -8.51
C GLY A 281 -24.18 -9.54 -7.10
N GLY A 282 -23.82 -10.31 -6.07
CA GLY A 282 -23.95 -9.83 -4.70
C GLY A 282 -23.08 -8.62 -4.40
N TYR A 283 -23.60 -7.70 -3.59
CA TYR A 283 -22.88 -6.48 -3.21
C TYR A 283 -21.54 -6.78 -2.55
N LEU A 284 -21.51 -7.70 -1.57
CA LEU A 284 -20.29 -8.09 -0.87
C LEU A 284 -19.40 -8.99 -1.73
N THR A 285 -19.99 -10.00 -2.39
CA THR A 285 -19.23 -10.99 -3.18
C THR A 285 -18.53 -10.33 -4.37
N GLU A 286 -19.19 -9.43 -5.10
CA GLU A 286 -18.56 -8.69 -6.20
C GLU A 286 -17.54 -7.65 -5.71
N ALA A 287 -17.81 -6.96 -4.58
CA ALA A 287 -16.85 -6.02 -4.01
C ALA A 287 -15.53 -6.70 -3.62
N VAL A 288 -15.61 -7.85 -2.95
CA VAL A 288 -14.44 -8.63 -2.53
C VAL A 288 -13.77 -9.30 -3.72
N ARG A 289 -14.53 -9.79 -4.70
CA ARG A 289 -13.96 -10.33 -5.95
C ARG A 289 -13.13 -9.29 -6.71
N ARG A 290 -13.57 -8.02 -6.73
CA ARG A 290 -12.82 -6.91 -7.35
C ARG A 290 -11.67 -6.41 -6.47
N LYS A 291 -11.82 -6.47 -5.14
CA LYS A 291 -10.83 -6.04 -4.15
C LYS A 291 -10.55 -7.17 -3.13
N PRO A 292 -9.80 -8.22 -3.51
CA PRO A 292 -9.55 -9.37 -2.62
C PRO A 292 -8.72 -9.01 -1.39
N TYR A 293 -7.91 -7.95 -1.49
CA TYR A 293 -7.16 -7.35 -0.41
C TYR A 293 -7.93 -6.13 0.09
N SER A 294 -8.69 -6.30 1.16
CA SER A 294 -9.58 -5.24 1.66
C SER A 294 -9.91 -5.40 3.14
N VAL A 295 -10.27 -4.27 3.76
CA VAL A 295 -10.96 -4.25 5.05
C VAL A 295 -12.45 -4.21 4.76
N ILE A 296 -13.21 -5.15 5.30
CA ILE A 296 -14.66 -5.23 5.17
C ILE A 296 -15.26 -4.73 6.49
N LEU A 297 -15.96 -3.61 6.44
CA LEU A 297 -16.67 -3.03 7.57
C LEU A 297 -18.17 -3.31 7.44
N LEU A 298 -18.69 -4.14 8.34
CA LEU A 298 -20.11 -4.40 8.54
C LEU A 298 -20.61 -3.49 9.66
N ASP A 299 -21.20 -2.36 9.28
CA ASP A 299 -21.65 -1.32 10.21
C ASP A 299 -23.00 -1.69 10.84
N GLU A 300 -23.21 -1.33 12.11
CA GLU A 300 -24.42 -1.64 12.88
C GLU A 300 -24.91 -3.10 12.79
N VAL A 301 -24.01 -4.06 13.01
CA VAL A 301 -24.29 -5.50 12.77
C VAL A 301 -25.47 -6.04 13.60
N GLU A 302 -25.82 -5.41 14.72
CA GLU A 302 -27.03 -5.71 15.50
C GLU A 302 -28.35 -5.39 14.78
N LYS A 303 -28.32 -4.75 13.61
CA LYS A 303 -29.51 -4.50 12.79
C LYS A 303 -29.70 -5.56 11.72
N ALA A 304 -28.68 -6.35 11.42
CA ALA A 304 -28.74 -7.36 10.37
C ALA A 304 -29.81 -8.42 10.62
N HIS A 305 -30.44 -8.90 9.55
CA HIS A 305 -31.30 -10.08 9.62
C HIS A 305 -30.49 -11.31 10.08
N PRO A 306 -31.06 -12.23 10.90
CA PRO A 306 -30.37 -13.42 11.40
C PRO A 306 -29.68 -14.28 10.32
N ASP A 307 -30.27 -14.36 9.12
CA ASP A 307 -29.71 -15.13 8.00
C ASP A 307 -28.37 -14.58 7.48
N VAL A 308 -28.05 -13.30 7.73
CA VAL A 308 -26.74 -12.72 7.39
C VAL A 308 -25.63 -13.42 8.17
N PHE A 309 -25.85 -13.71 9.46
CA PHE A 309 -24.83 -14.35 10.30
C PHE A 309 -24.50 -15.78 9.84
N ASN A 310 -25.48 -16.52 9.33
CA ASN A 310 -25.25 -17.86 8.78
C ASN A 310 -24.26 -17.83 7.60
N VAL A 311 -24.36 -16.78 6.80
CA VAL A 311 -23.48 -16.58 5.64
C VAL A 311 -22.11 -16.10 6.09
N LEU A 312 -22.05 -15.18 7.06
CA LEU A 312 -20.79 -14.71 7.62
C LEU A 312 -20.00 -15.84 8.30
N LEU A 313 -20.67 -16.80 8.94
CA LEU A 313 -20.00 -17.97 9.54
C LEU A 313 -19.14 -18.72 8.52
N GLN A 314 -19.63 -18.92 7.30
CA GLN A 314 -18.86 -19.56 6.23
C GLN A 314 -17.57 -18.79 5.92
N VAL A 315 -17.64 -17.46 5.92
CA VAL A 315 -16.47 -16.60 5.69
C VAL A 315 -15.50 -16.66 6.87
N LEU A 316 -16.01 -16.63 8.09
CA LEU A 316 -15.20 -16.65 9.30
C LEU A 316 -14.48 -17.99 9.52
N ASP A 317 -15.05 -19.09 9.02
CA ASP A 317 -14.49 -20.44 9.13
C ASP A 317 -13.61 -20.82 7.95
N ASP A 318 -14.12 -20.70 6.72
CA ASP A 318 -13.47 -21.22 5.51
C ASP A 318 -12.82 -20.13 4.66
N GLY A 319 -12.96 -18.85 5.04
CA GLY A 319 -12.42 -17.70 4.32
C GLY A 319 -12.97 -17.61 2.90
N ARG A 320 -14.15 -18.18 2.64
CA ARG A 320 -14.76 -18.26 1.32
C ARG A 320 -16.26 -18.11 1.41
N MET A 321 -16.86 -17.52 0.38
CA MET A 321 -18.31 -17.44 0.23
C MET A 321 -18.70 -17.90 -1.16
N THR A 322 -19.76 -18.68 -1.28
CA THR A 322 -20.33 -19.03 -2.58
C THR A 322 -21.48 -18.08 -2.90
N ASP A 323 -21.41 -17.40 -4.04
CA ASP A 323 -22.47 -16.50 -4.49
C ASP A 323 -23.72 -17.26 -4.98
N GLY A 324 -24.81 -16.54 -5.26
CA GLY A 324 -26.04 -17.13 -5.80
C GLY A 324 -25.88 -17.81 -7.17
N GLN A 325 -24.79 -17.54 -7.90
CA GLN A 325 -24.47 -18.15 -9.19
C GLN A 325 -23.56 -19.39 -9.04
N GLY A 326 -23.20 -19.76 -7.81
CA GLY A 326 -22.33 -20.91 -7.52
C GLY A 326 -20.84 -20.62 -7.64
N ARG A 327 -20.42 -19.35 -7.78
CA ARG A 327 -19.01 -18.97 -7.82
C ARG A 327 -18.50 -18.75 -6.41
N THR A 328 -17.32 -19.30 -6.12
CA THR A 328 -16.66 -19.11 -4.82
C THR A 328 -15.76 -17.88 -4.86
N VAL A 329 -15.97 -16.97 -3.91
CA VAL A 329 -15.17 -15.76 -3.67
C VAL A 329 -14.26 -16.00 -2.46
N ASP A 330 -13.00 -15.59 -2.57
CA ASP A 330 -11.96 -15.76 -1.54
C ASP A 330 -11.87 -14.50 -0.65
N PHE A 331 -11.94 -14.71 0.67
CA PHE A 331 -11.87 -13.71 1.73
C PHE A 331 -10.61 -13.86 2.60
N LYS A 332 -9.71 -14.81 2.32
CA LYS A 332 -8.50 -15.05 3.13
C LYS A 332 -7.61 -13.82 3.26
N ASN A 333 -7.57 -12.99 2.22
CA ASN A 333 -6.77 -11.76 2.19
C ASN A 333 -7.51 -10.52 2.72
N THR A 334 -8.61 -10.72 3.44
CA THR A 334 -9.43 -9.63 3.98
C THR A 334 -9.28 -9.50 5.50
N VAL A 335 -9.62 -8.33 6.02
CA VAL A 335 -9.87 -8.12 7.45
C VAL A 335 -11.35 -7.83 7.63
N ILE A 336 -12.03 -8.61 8.46
CA ILE A 336 -13.48 -8.46 8.68
C ILE A 336 -13.69 -7.73 9.99
N VAL A 337 -14.32 -6.56 9.93
CA VAL A 337 -14.69 -5.76 11.09
C VAL A 337 -16.20 -5.61 11.13
N MET A 338 -16.78 -5.95 12.26
CA MET A 338 -18.20 -5.74 12.55
C MET A 338 -18.29 -4.70 13.64
N THR A 339 -19.05 -3.63 13.45
CA THR A 339 -19.26 -2.64 14.51
C THR A 339 -20.66 -2.76 15.09
N SER A 340 -20.76 -2.60 16.40
CA SER A 340 -22.03 -2.58 17.10
C SER A 340 -22.05 -1.51 18.19
N ASN A 341 -23.23 -0.98 18.46
CA ASN A 341 -23.47 -0.08 19.58
C ASN A 341 -24.03 -0.81 20.81
N LEU A 342 -24.09 -2.16 20.80
CA LEU A 342 -24.40 -2.95 21.99
C LEU A 342 -23.41 -2.66 23.12
N GLY A 343 -23.91 -2.55 24.35
CA GLY A 343 -23.11 -2.20 25.52
C GLY A 343 -22.66 -0.75 25.61
N SER A 344 -23.05 0.15 24.68
CA SER A 344 -22.58 1.54 24.69
C SER A 344 -22.92 2.30 25.97
N GLN A 345 -24.14 2.12 26.50
CA GLN A 345 -24.55 2.79 27.74
C GLN A 345 -23.71 2.34 28.93
N MET A 346 -23.40 1.04 28.99
CA MET A 346 -22.59 0.45 30.05
C MET A 346 -21.15 0.95 29.97
N ILE A 347 -20.56 1.01 28.77
CA ILE A 347 -19.22 1.55 28.54
C ILE A 347 -19.14 3.02 28.96
N GLN A 348 -20.19 3.81 28.69
CA GLN A 348 -20.24 5.21 29.12
C GLN A 348 -20.37 5.37 30.63
N GLN A 349 -21.19 4.55 31.28
CA GLN A 349 -21.38 4.59 32.75
C GLN A 349 -20.16 4.13 33.53
N MET A 350 -19.42 3.17 32.98
CA MET A 350 -18.20 2.60 33.56
C MET A 350 -16.94 3.31 33.05
N SER A 351 -17.08 4.52 32.51
CA SER A 351 -15.94 5.30 32.02
C SER A 351 -14.96 5.60 33.16
N GLY A 352 -13.73 5.10 33.03
CA GLY A 352 -12.69 5.22 34.06
C GLY A 352 -12.43 3.94 34.85
N ASP A 353 -13.29 2.92 34.71
CA ASP A 353 -13.04 1.59 35.26
C ASP A 353 -11.98 0.83 34.44
N ASP A 354 -11.43 -0.24 35.03
CA ASP A 354 -10.50 -1.13 34.34
C ASP A 354 -11.15 -1.79 33.10
N TYR A 355 -10.39 -1.83 32.01
CA TYR A 355 -10.86 -2.38 30.73
C TYR A 355 -11.41 -3.80 30.85
N GLY A 356 -10.79 -4.65 31.68
CA GLY A 356 -11.25 -6.02 31.90
C GLY A 356 -12.64 -6.08 32.52
N VAL A 357 -12.94 -5.18 33.46
CA VAL A 357 -14.24 -5.08 34.11
C VAL A 357 -15.31 -4.64 33.12
N ILE A 358 -15.03 -3.59 32.32
CA ILE A 358 -15.92 -3.11 31.27
C ILE A 358 -16.19 -4.22 30.25
N LYS A 359 -15.14 -4.93 29.80
CA LYS A 359 -15.25 -6.02 28.82
C LYS A 359 -16.14 -7.15 29.33
N VAL A 360 -16.01 -7.55 30.59
CA VAL A 360 -16.87 -8.60 31.19
C VAL A 360 -18.33 -8.17 31.17
N ALA A 361 -18.61 -6.93 31.55
CA ALA A 361 -19.97 -6.40 31.62
C ALA A 361 -20.61 -6.32 30.22
N VAL A 362 -19.89 -5.77 29.24
CA VAL A 362 -20.34 -5.68 27.83
C VAL A 362 -20.55 -7.06 27.23
N MET A 363 -19.66 -8.03 27.52
CA MET A 363 -19.79 -9.39 26.99
C MET A 363 -21.04 -10.12 27.48
N ALA A 364 -21.61 -9.74 28.62
CA ALA A 364 -22.90 -10.30 29.07
C ALA A 364 -24.05 -9.90 28.12
N GLU A 365 -24.03 -8.66 27.62
CA GLU A 365 -25.01 -8.16 26.65
C GLU A 365 -24.81 -8.81 25.27
N VAL A 366 -23.55 -8.90 24.82
CA VAL A 366 -23.17 -9.56 23.55
C VAL A 366 -23.68 -11.01 23.50
N LYS A 367 -23.50 -11.78 24.59
CA LYS A 367 -23.97 -13.17 24.71
C LYS A 367 -25.49 -13.31 24.73
N THR A 368 -26.20 -12.24 25.06
CA THR A 368 -27.68 -12.22 25.01
C THR A 368 -28.18 -12.02 23.59
N TYR A 369 -27.45 -11.22 22.79
CA TYR A 369 -27.85 -10.89 21.43
C TYR A 369 -27.32 -11.87 20.38
N PHE A 370 -26.02 -12.16 20.41
CA PHE A 370 -25.37 -13.06 19.44
C PHE A 370 -25.29 -14.48 19.98
N ARG A 371 -25.45 -15.44 19.07
CA ARG A 371 -25.30 -16.86 19.39
C ARG A 371 -23.84 -17.19 19.72
N PRO A 372 -23.59 -18.14 20.64
CA PRO A 372 -22.23 -18.57 20.95
C PRO A 372 -21.43 -19.05 19.74
N GLU A 373 -22.09 -19.67 18.74
CA GLU A 373 -21.41 -20.13 17.54
C GLU A 373 -20.72 -18.98 16.80
N PHE A 374 -21.41 -17.83 16.67
CA PHE A 374 -20.87 -16.65 15.99
C PHE A 374 -19.75 -15.99 16.79
N ILE A 375 -19.93 -15.81 18.10
CA ILE A 375 -18.93 -15.19 18.98
C ILE A 375 -17.62 -15.99 18.94
N ASN A 376 -17.71 -17.32 18.94
CA ASN A 376 -16.54 -18.20 18.93
C ASN A 376 -15.78 -18.22 17.59
N ARG A 377 -16.34 -17.66 16.50
CA ARG A 377 -15.66 -17.54 15.19
C ARG A 377 -15.01 -16.18 14.96
N ILE A 378 -15.19 -15.24 15.88
CA ILE A 378 -14.54 -13.94 15.86
C ILE A 378 -13.20 -14.08 16.60
N ASP A 379 -12.12 -13.57 16.02
CA ASP A 379 -10.80 -13.66 16.64
C ASP A 379 -10.70 -12.79 17.89
N GLU A 380 -11.21 -11.56 17.83
CA GLU A 380 -11.24 -10.66 18.99
C GLU A 380 -12.54 -9.84 19.08
N VAL A 381 -13.13 -9.82 20.27
CA VAL A 381 -14.16 -8.82 20.64
C VAL A 381 -13.46 -7.65 21.31
N VAL A 382 -13.57 -6.48 20.68
CA VAL A 382 -12.80 -5.28 20.99
C VAL A 382 -13.75 -4.20 21.51
N VAL A 383 -13.48 -3.70 22.72
CA VAL A 383 -14.28 -2.65 23.35
C VAL A 383 -13.59 -1.30 23.15
N PHE A 384 -14.32 -0.32 22.62
CA PHE A 384 -13.86 1.05 22.45
C PHE A 384 -14.37 1.90 23.61
N HIS A 385 -13.47 2.62 24.26
CA HIS A 385 -13.81 3.49 25.38
C HIS A 385 -14.33 4.85 24.91
N SER A 386 -14.99 5.57 25.82
CA SER A 386 -15.35 6.97 25.61
C SER A 386 -14.09 7.83 25.43
N LEU A 387 -14.19 8.89 24.64
CA LEU A 387 -13.10 9.85 24.45
C LEU A 387 -13.15 10.93 25.53
N ASP A 388 -11.98 11.32 26.07
CA ASP A 388 -11.83 12.48 26.95
C ASP A 388 -11.39 13.74 26.17
N GLU A 389 -11.27 14.87 26.87
CA GLU A 389 -10.91 16.16 26.26
C GLU A 389 -9.53 16.12 25.57
N GLU A 390 -8.56 15.40 26.14
CA GLU A 390 -7.22 15.26 25.56
C GLU A 390 -7.25 14.48 24.25
N HIS A 391 -8.03 13.38 24.20
CA HIS A 391 -8.24 12.63 22.97
C HIS A 391 -8.89 13.50 21.89
N ILE A 392 -9.94 14.27 22.24
CA ILE A 392 -10.62 15.14 21.27
C ILE A 392 -9.69 16.24 20.75
N ALA A 393 -8.86 16.84 21.62
CA ALA A 393 -7.85 17.80 21.20
C ALA A 393 -6.82 17.17 20.24
N GLY A 394 -6.39 15.93 20.50
CA GLY A 394 -5.53 15.16 19.58
C GLY A 394 -6.18 14.95 18.21
N ILE A 395 -7.47 14.58 18.18
CA ILE A 395 -8.23 14.42 16.92
C ILE A 395 -8.34 15.77 16.19
N ALA A 396 -8.58 16.86 16.92
CA ALA A 396 -8.68 18.21 16.34
C ALA A 396 -7.36 18.59 15.66
N LYS A 397 -6.22 18.30 16.29
CA LYS A 397 -4.89 18.54 15.73
C LYS A 397 -4.66 17.77 14.43
N ILE A 398 -5.05 16.49 14.38
CA ILE A 398 -4.97 15.68 13.15
C ILE A 398 -5.83 16.29 12.04
N GLN A 399 -7.07 16.69 12.35
CA GLN A 399 -7.98 17.28 11.37
C GLN A 399 -7.46 18.62 10.83
N LEU A 400 -6.88 19.45 11.70
CA LEU A 400 -6.27 20.72 11.33
C LEU A 400 -5.01 20.53 10.45
N GLY A 401 -4.27 19.43 10.61
CA GLY A 401 -3.16 19.09 9.72
C GLY A 401 -3.59 18.92 8.25
N TYR A 402 -4.84 18.50 7.97
CA TYR A 402 -5.36 18.48 6.60
C TYR A 402 -5.63 19.89 6.07
N LEU A 403 -6.10 20.81 6.93
CA LEU A 403 -6.29 22.21 6.57
C LEU A 403 -4.94 22.89 6.32
N GLU A 404 -3.95 22.64 7.17
CA GLU A 404 -2.58 23.13 7.02
C GLU A 404 -1.98 22.71 5.67
N LYS A 405 -2.12 21.45 5.28
CA LYS A 405 -1.67 20.97 3.95
C LYS A 405 -2.36 21.70 2.79
N ARG A 406 -3.66 22.01 2.92
CA ARG A 406 -4.40 22.78 1.90
C ARG A 406 -3.92 24.25 1.83
N LEU A 407 -3.65 24.87 2.98
CA LEU A 407 -3.12 26.24 3.03
C LEU A 407 -1.69 26.32 2.51
N ALA A 408 -0.85 25.31 2.74
CA ALA A 408 0.50 25.25 2.22
C ALA A 408 0.54 25.24 0.68
N GLN A 409 -0.45 24.64 0.02
CA GLN A 409 -0.60 24.71 -1.46
C GLN A 409 -0.90 26.13 -1.97
N LEU A 410 -1.40 27.00 -1.09
CA LEU A 410 -1.63 28.42 -1.34
C LEU A 410 -0.47 29.29 -0.80
N GLU A 411 0.68 28.67 -0.49
CA GLU A 411 1.85 29.30 0.13
C GLU A 411 1.55 29.98 1.48
N MET A 412 0.52 29.55 2.22
CA MET A 412 0.16 30.09 3.53
C MET A 412 0.45 29.08 4.65
N GLY A 413 0.95 29.57 5.79
CA GLY A 413 1.11 28.79 7.02
C GLY A 413 -0.07 28.97 7.98
N ILE A 414 -0.30 28.02 8.87
CA ILE A 414 -1.26 28.15 9.98
C ILE A 414 -0.65 27.63 11.27
N VAL A 415 -0.84 28.35 12.37
CA VAL A 415 -0.42 27.96 13.72
C VAL A 415 -1.64 28.09 14.62
N VAL A 416 -2.10 26.99 15.18
CA VAL A 416 -3.26 26.95 16.07
C VAL A 416 -2.78 26.84 17.51
N GLU A 417 -3.16 27.80 18.35
CA GLU A 417 -2.79 27.83 19.76
C GLU A 417 -3.66 26.87 20.59
N ASP A 418 -3.16 26.48 21.77
CA ASP A 418 -3.85 25.58 22.69
C ASP A 418 -5.24 26.12 23.12
N SER A 419 -5.39 27.44 23.17
CA SER A 419 -6.67 28.10 23.46
C SER A 419 -7.74 27.77 22.41
N ALA A 420 -7.38 27.78 21.13
CA ALA A 420 -8.26 27.40 20.03
C ALA A 420 -8.49 25.87 19.99
N LEU A 421 -7.48 25.07 20.29
CA LEU A 421 -7.63 23.61 20.37
C LEU A 421 -8.60 23.19 21.48
N SER A 422 -8.51 23.77 22.68
CA SER A 422 -9.44 23.47 23.79
C SER A 422 -10.87 23.90 23.46
N GLU A 423 -11.06 25.06 22.81
CA GLU A 423 -12.40 25.49 22.38
C GLU A 423 -13.00 24.54 21.34
N LEU A 424 -12.20 24.12 20.34
CA LEU A 424 -12.63 23.11 19.38
C LEU A 424 -12.95 21.77 20.03
N ALA A 425 -12.18 21.37 21.05
CA ALA A 425 -12.42 20.12 21.75
C ALA A 425 -13.76 20.14 22.49
N LYS A 426 -14.08 21.25 23.17
CA LYS A 426 -15.37 21.46 23.83
C LYS A 426 -16.54 21.51 22.85
N ALA A 427 -16.39 22.24 21.75
CA ALA A 427 -17.45 22.37 20.73
C ALA A 427 -17.60 21.11 19.85
N GLY A 428 -16.53 20.31 19.75
CA GLY A 428 -16.45 19.13 18.89
C GLY A 428 -16.77 17.81 19.58
N PHE A 429 -16.96 17.82 20.90
CA PHE A 429 -17.33 16.66 21.70
C PHE A 429 -18.82 16.66 22.06
N ASP A 430 -19.46 15.52 21.83
CA ASP A 430 -20.81 15.25 22.29
C ASP A 430 -20.83 13.89 23.03
N PRO A 431 -21.39 13.80 24.26
CA PRO A 431 -21.42 12.54 25.01
C PRO A 431 -22.13 11.39 24.30
N VAL A 432 -23.07 11.68 23.40
CA VAL A 432 -23.83 10.70 22.61
C VAL A 432 -23.14 10.40 21.28
N PHE A 433 -22.62 11.42 20.60
CA PHE A 433 -22.06 11.31 19.24
C PHE A 433 -20.53 11.27 19.16
N GLY A 434 -19.83 11.32 20.29
CA GLY A 434 -18.36 11.33 20.38
C GLY A 434 -17.76 12.52 19.63
N ALA A 435 -16.71 12.26 18.84
CA ALA A 435 -16.01 13.29 18.05
C ALA A 435 -16.70 13.64 16.71
N ARG A 436 -17.90 13.10 16.41
CA ARG A 436 -18.60 13.38 15.14
C ARG A 436 -18.84 14.89 14.87
N PRO A 437 -19.19 15.72 15.87
CA PRO A 437 -19.39 17.16 15.64
C PRO A 437 -18.10 17.92 15.30
N LEU A 438 -16.93 17.41 15.66
CA LEU A 438 -15.66 18.12 15.57
C LEU A 438 -15.34 18.63 14.16
N LYS A 439 -15.59 17.84 13.11
CA LYS A 439 -15.39 18.28 11.73
C LYS A 439 -16.23 19.50 11.39
N ARG A 440 -17.49 19.52 11.87
CA ARG A 440 -18.40 20.66 11.68
C ARG A 440 -17.97 21.86 12.51
N ALA A 441 -17.48 21.65 13.73
CA ALA A 441 -16.95 22.71 14.58
C ALA A 441 -15.74 23.40 13.92
N ILE A 442 -14.78 22.63 13.40
CA ILE A 442 -13.64 23.15 12.65
C ILE A 442 -14.10 23.93 11.41
N GLN A 443 -15.05 23.40 10.65
CA GLN A 443 -15.58 24.09 9.48
C GLN A 443 -16.24 25.43 9.85
N GLN A 444 -17.08 25.44 10.87
CA GLN A 444 -17.85 26.63 11.26
C GLN A 444 -16.99 27.69 11.94
N GLN A 445 -16.09 27.28 12.83
CA GLN A 445 -15.32 28.20 13.67
C GLN A 445 -13.97 28.60 13.05
N ILE A 446 -13.39 27.76 12.18
CA ILE A 446 -12.09 28.01 11.55
C ILE A 446 -12.21 28.21 10.05
N GLU A 447 -12.68 27.20 9.30
CA GLU A 447 -12.60 27.26 7.83
C GLU A 447 -13.45 28.39 7.24
N ASN A 448 -14.70 28.56 7.70
CA ASN A 448 -15.59 29.60 7.19
C ASN A 448 -15.08 31.02 7.48
N PRO A 449 -14.70 31.39 8.72
CA PRO A 449 -14.13 32.72 8.99
C PRO A 449 -12.81 32.95 8.26
N LEU A 450 -11.97 31.93 8.18
CA LEU A 450 -10.67 32.01 7.50
C LEU A 450 -10.82 32.24 5.99
N ALA A 451 -11.72 31.50 5.34
CA ALA A 451 -12.03 31.68 3.93
C ALA A 451 -12.50 33.11 3.64
N LYS A 452 -13.36 33.67 4.50
CA LYS A 452 -13.79 35.07 4.39
C LYS A 452 -12.61 36.04 4.55
N ALA A 453 -11.74 35.82 5.53
CA ALA A 453 -10.58 36.69 5.75
C ALA A 453 -9.57 36.66 4.59
N ILE A 454 -9.36 35.50 3.98
CA ILE A 454 -8.52 35.35 2.78
C ILE A 454 -9.14 36.10 1.59
N LEU A 455 -10.45 35.93 1.35
CA LEU A 455 -11.15 36.62 0.24
C LEU A 455 -11.21 38.15 0.43
N GLU A 456 -11.25 38.62 1.68
CA GLU A 456 -11.15 40.04 2.01
C GLU A 456 -9.72 40.59 1.87
N GLY A 457 -8.73 39.75 1.53
CA GLY A 457 -7.33 40.14 1.36
C GLY A 457 -6.59 40.38 2.68
N ARG A 458 -7.12 39.94 3.82
CA ARG A 458 -6.44 40.09 5.12
C ARG A 458 -5.22 39.18 5.24
N PHE A 459 -5.21 38.06 4.54
CA PHE A 459 -4.09 37.10 4.48
C PHE A 459 -3.72 36.84 3.03
N ALA A 460 -2.42 36.79 2.74
CA ALA A 460 -1.85 36.58 1.42
C ALA A 460 -0.79 35.48 1.44
N ALA A 461 -0.33 35.07 0.25
CA ALA A 461 0.78 34.13 0.10
C ALA A 461 1.98 34.57 0.95
N LYS A 462 2.63 33.60 1.60
CA LYS A 462 3.74 33.72 2.57
C LYS A 462 3.36 34.20 3.97
N ASP A 463 2.11 34.56 4.22
CA ASP A 463 1.66 34.84 5.58
C ASP A 463 1.55 33.54 6.40
N THR A 464 1.85 33.65 7.69
CA THR A 464 1.50 32.62 8.68
C THR A 464 0.29 33.10 9.47
N ILE A 465 -0.73 32.28 9.58
CA ILE A 465 -2.00 32.64 10.20
C ILE A 465 -2.02 32.04 11.61
N ARG A 466 -1.96 32.90 12.64
CA ARG A 466 -2.13 32.47 14.04
C ARG A 466 -3.61 32.43 14.39
N VAL A 467 -4.05 31.32 14.96
CA VAL A 467 -5.42 31.09 15.41
C VAL A 467 -5.43 30.90 16.92
N ALA A 468 -6.15 31.78 17.62
CA ALA A 468 -6.34 31.75 19.06
C ALA A 468 -7.83 31.86 19.41
N CYS A 469 -8.23 31.44 20.60
CA CYS A 469 -9.58 31.66 21.12
C CYS A 469 -9.57 32.69 22.25
N GLU A 470 -10.42 33.71 22.13
CA GLU A 470 -10.68 34.69 23.19
C GLU A 470 -12.19 34.78 23.45
N ASN A 471 -12.61 34.50 24.68
CA ASN A 471 -14.03 34.53 25.10
C ASN A 471 -14.96 33.67 24.22
N GLY A 472 -14.49 32.49 23.77
CA GLY A 472 -15.24 31.58 22.91
C GLY A 472 -15.31 32.02 21.44
N ILE A 473 -14.53 33.03 21.04
CA ILE A 473 -14.48 33.53 19.66
C ILE A 473 -13.09 33.26 19.08
N MET A 474 -13.05 32.56 17.95
CA MET A 474 -11.83 32.34 17.17
C MET A 474 -11.32 33.66 16.58
N ARG A 475 -10.05 33.97 16.85
CA ARG A 475 -9.33 35.15 16.36
C ARG A 475 -8.21 34.70 15.42
N PHE A 476 -8.05 35.45 14.33
CA PHE A 476 -7.04 35.20 13.31
C PHE A 476 -6.11 36.41 13.22
N ALA A 477 -4.81 36.18 13.34
CA ALA A 477 -3.79 37.22 13.26
C ALA A 477 -2.66 36.81 12.31
N LYS A 478 -1.93 37.79 11.76
CA LYS A 478 -0.67 37.52 11.05
C LYS A 478 0.41 37.18 12.06
N GLY A 479 1.11 36.08 11.81
CA GLY A 479 2.01 35.40 12.74
C GLY A 479 3.46 35.83 12.69
#